data_AF-A0A7C1RZ09-F1
#
_entry.id   AF-A0A7C1RZ09-F1
#
_cell.length_a   1.000
_cell.length_b   1.000
_cell.length_c   1.000
_cell.angle_alpha   90.00
_cell.angle_beta   90.00
_cell.angle_gamma   90.00
#
_symmetry.space_group_name_H-M   'P 1'
#
loop_
_entity.id
_entity.type
_entity.pdbx_description
1 polymer ?
#
loop_
_entity_poly.entity_id
_entity_poly.type
_entity_poly.pdbx_seq_one_letter_code
_entity_poly.pdbx_strand_id
1 'polypeptide(L)'
;MNRRLIVRAWLIVGFLAAGFLFLLKENLRKDYLDFESAVDVTSTNLAYDLVPPRMAIMGFMLKEEQLKLAFSPMFVHFSRYDWQDLWHIIYGIYPEYPTVNERIPPRRTQLSITEMQKELALSFPQPFGMFTNEHWKFFWKTLHISK
;
A
#
# COMPACT_ATOMS: atom_id res chain seq x y z
N MET A 1 -34.30 -57.52 -8.54
CA MET A 1 -33.46 -56.30 -8.54
C MET A 1 -32.04 -56.68 -8.94
N ASN A 2 -31.45 -56.03 -9.96
CA ASN A 2 -30.24 -56.53 -10.60
C ASN A 2 -28.99 -56.12 -9.80
N ARG A 3 -28.38 -57.07 -9.08
CA ARG A 3 -27.25 -56.83 -8.16
C ARG A 3 -26.08 -56.08 -8.80
N ARG A 4 -25.86 -56.27 -10.11
CA ARG A 4 -24.83 -55.57 -10.89
C ARG A 4 -25.12 -54.07 -11.09
N LEU A 5 -26.39 -53.69 -11.24
CA LEU A 5 -26.79 -52.28 -11.36
C LEU A 5 -26.59 -51.53 -10.04
N ILE A 6 -26.90 -52.18 -8.92
CA ILE A 6 -26.70 -51.63 -7.58
C ILE A 6 -25.21 -51.35 -7.31
N VAL A 7 -24.34 -52.32 -7.62
CA VAL A 7 -22.88 -52.16 -7.43
C VAL A 7 -22.33 -51.02 -8.29
N ARG A 8 -22.77 -50.89 -9.55
CA ARG A 8 -22.37 -49.78 -10.43
C ARG A 8 -22.84 -48.43 -9.90
N ALA A 9 -24.07 -48.34 -9.38
CA ALA A 9 -24.58 -47.11 -8.79
C ALA A 9 -23.75 -46.67 -7.57
N TRP A 10 -23.39 -47.60 -6.68
CA TRP A 10 -22.54 -47.30 -5.52
C TRP A 10 -21.14 -46.83 -5.90
N LEU A 11 -20.53 -47.41 -6.95
CA LEU A 11 -19.23 -46.95 -7.46
C LEU A 11 -19.29 -45.52 -8.01
N ILE A 12 -20.36 -45.19 -8.74
CA ILE A 12 -20.56 -43.83 -9.28
C ILE A 12 -20.76 -42.83 -8.14
N VAL A 13 -21.60 -43.15 -7.16
CA VAL A 13 -21.83 -42.30 -5.98
C VAL A 13 -20.54 -42.10 -5.19
N GLY A 14 -19.74 -43.15 -4.98
CA GLY A 14 -18.45 -43.06 -4.31
C GLY A 14 -17.46 -42.17 -5.06
N PHE A 15 -17.40 -42.27 -6.39
CA PHE A 15 -16.55 -41.41 -7.21
C PHE A 15 -16.97 -39.93 -7.15
N LEU A 16 -18.27 -39.65 -7.26
CA LEU A 16 -18.80 -38.29 -7.14
C LEU A 16 -18.56 -37.70 -5.75
N ALA A 17 -18.77 -38.47 -4.69
CA ALA A 17 -18.51 -38.05 -3.32
C ALA A 17 -17.02 -37.73 -3.09
N ALA A 18 -16.12 -38.57 -3.62
CA ALA A 18 -14.67 -38.32 -3.55
C ALA A 18 -14.26 -37.06 -4.30
N GLY A 19 -14.81 -36.83 -5.50
CA GLY A 19 -14.58 -35.60 -6.27
C GLY A 19 -15.11 -34.36 -5.55
N PHE A 20 -16.29 -34.44 -4.94
CA PHE A 20 -16.86 -33.34 -4.15
C PHE A 20 -16.02 -33.02 -2.91
N LEU A 21 -15.56 -34.04 -2.17
CA LEU A 21 -14.66 -33.86 -1.03
C LEU A 21 -13.31 -33.25 -1.45
N PHE A 22 -12.79 -33.64 -2.61
CA PHE A 22 -11.56 -33.07 -3.17
C PHE A 22 -11.73 -31.57 -3.47
N LEU A 23 -12.80 -31.18 -4.15
CA LEU A 23 -13.11 -29.77 -4.44
C LEU A 23 -13.33 -28.94 -3.16
N LEU A 24 -14.03 -29.49 -2.16
CA LEU A 24 -14.20 -28.84 -0.86
C LEU A 24 -12.87 -28.63 -0.15
N LYS A 25 -11.98 -29.63 -0.19
CA LYS A 25 -10.65 -29.53 0.42
C LYS A 25 -9.80 -28.44 -0.23
N GLU A 26 -9.85 -28.32 -1.56
CA GLU A 26 -9.13 -27.26 -2.28
C GLU A 26 -9.67 -25.87 -1.93
N ASN A 27 -11.00 -25.70 -1.88
CA ASN A 27 -11.62 -24.44 -1.47
C ASN A 27 -11.28 -24.09 -0.01
N LEU A 28 -11.39 -25.04 0.93
CA LEU A 28 -11.03 -24.82 2.33
C LEU A 28 -9.56 -24.44 2.51
N ARG A 29 -8.66 -25.07 1.74
CA ARG A 29 -7.24 -24.71 1.74
C ARG A 29 -7.04 -23.28 1.26
N LYS A 30 -7.74 -22.89 0.19
CA LYS A 30 -7.68 -21.51 -0.34
C LYS A 30 -8.23 -20.51 0.67
N ASP A 31 -9.38 -20.79 1.28
CA ASP A 31 -9.99 -19.93 2.29
C ASP A 31 -9.10 -19.78 3.54
N TYR A 32 -8.40 -20.84 3.93
CA TYR A 32 -7.42 -20.78 5.02
C TYR A 32 -6.23 -19.86 4.67
N LEU A 33 -5.67 -19.98 3.46
CA LEU A 33 -4.58 -19.11 2.99
C LEU A 33 -5.04 -17.66 2.86
N ASP A 34 -6.26 -17.43 2.37
CA ASP A 34 -6.87 -16.10 2.27
C ASP A 34 -7.05 -15.50 3.68
N PHE A 35 -7.48 -16.30 4.67
CA PHE A 35 -7.60 -15.86 6.07
C PHE A 35 -6.24 -15.51 6.68
N GLU A 36 -5.24 -16.38 6.54
CA GLU A 36 -3.88 -16.13 7.05
C GLU A 36 -3.31 -14.84 6.46
N SER A 37 -3.47 -14.65 5.16
CA SER A 37 -3.03 -13.44 4.46
C SER A 37 -3.82 -12.21 4.91
N ALA A 38 -5.13 -12.32 5.13
CA ALA A 38 -5.95 -11.21 5.65
C ALA A 38 -5.55 -10.81 7.07
N VAL A 39 -5.22 -11.77 7.94
CA VAL A 39 -4.71 -11.50 9.29
C VAL A 39 -3.37 -10.77 9.21
N ASP A 40 -2.45 -11.23 8.36
CA ASP A 40 -1.14 -10.61 8.16
C ASP A 40 -1.24 -9.18 7.59
N VAL A 41 -2.11 -8.96 6.61
CA VAL A 41 -2.35 -7.62 6.07
C VAL A 41 -2.96 -6.72 7.13
N THR A 42 -3.94 -7.21 7.89
CA THR A 42 -4.60 -6.43 8.94
C THR A 42 -3.61 -6.05 10.05
N SER A 43 -2.76 -6.97 10.48
CA SER A 43 -1.73 -6.69 11.50
C SER A 43 -0.72 -5.67 11.00
N THR A 44 -0.27 -5.80 9.74
CA THR A 44 0.64 -4.84 9.09
C THR A 44 0.01 -3.46 9.01
N ASN A 45 -1.24 -3.37 8.57
CA ASN A 45 -1.95 -2.09 8.43
C ASN A 45 -2.14 -1.40 9.78
N LEU A 46 -2.47 -2.15 10.84
CA LEU A 46 -2.54 -1.62 12.20
C LEU A 46 -1.18 -1.10 12.69
N ALA A 47 -0.10 -1.82 12.40
CA ALA A 47 1.24 -1.36 12.75
C ALA A 47 1.58 -0.04 12.05
N TYR A 48 1.22 0.11 10.77
CA TYR A 48 1.39 1.36 10.02
C TYR A 48 0.55 2.51 10.58
N ASP A 49 -0.70 2.25 11.00
CA ASP A 49 -1.58 3.27 11.58
C ASP A 49 -1.06 3.77 12.94
N LEU A 50 -0.41 2.90 13.72
CA LEU A 50 0.12 3.24 15.05
C LEU A 50 1.52 3.86 14.99
N VAL A 51 2.41 3.28 14.18
CA VAL A 51 3.82 3.65 14.10
C VAL A 51 4.24 3.60 12.63
N PRO A 52 3.89 4.61 11.82
CA PRO A 52 4.28 4.62 10.43
C PRO A 52 5.81 4.73 10.32
N PRO A 53 6.44 4.03 9.36
CA PRO A 53 7.90 4.03 9.19
C PRO A 53 8.49 5.44 9.09
N ARG A 54 7.75 6.35 8.45
CA ARG A 54 8.10 7.76 8.35
C ARG A 54 7.07 8.63 9.07
N MET A 55 7.51 9.23 10.17
CA MET A 55 6.78 10.25 10.92
C MET A 55 7.47 11.61 10.80
N ALA A 56 6.68 12.68 10.88
CA ALA A 56 7.21 14.03 11.03
C ALA A 56 7.68 14.23 12.48
N ILE A 57 8.89 13.74 12.81
CA ILE A 57 9.50 13.84 14.15
C ILE A 57 9.60 15.30 14.60
N MET A 58 9.90 16.18 13.65
CA MET A 58 9.75 17.63 13.82
C MET A 58 8.37 18.03 13.28
N GLY A 59 7.64 18.86 14.03
CA GLY A 59 6.32 19.34 13.60
C GLY A 59 6.36 20.01 12.24
N PHE A 60 5.27 19.87 11.47
CA PHE A 60 5.16 20.35 10.08
C PHE A 60 5.51 21.83 9.91
N MET A 61 5.17 22.68 10.89
CA MET A 61 5.47 24.11 10.86
C MET A 61 6.98 24.40 10.81
N LEU A 62 7.79 23.68 11.60
CA LEU A 62 9.25 23.86 11.59
C LEU A 62 9.85 23.40 10.26
N LYS A 63 9.34 22.29 9.70
CA LYS A 63 9.78 21.79 8.39
C LYS A 63 9.43 22.76 7.27
N GLU A 64 8.25 23.36 7.32
CA GLU A 64 7.80 24.40 6.40
C GLU A 64 8.75 25.61 6.43
N GLU A 65 9.08 26.12 7.62
CA GLU A 65 10.03 27.23 7.76
C GLU A 65 11.42 26.87 7.22
N GLN A 66 11.93 25.68 7.53
CA GLN A 66 13.21 25.20 7.01
C GLN A 66 13.21 25.11 5.48
N LEU A 67 12.14 24.60 4.87
CA LEU A 67 12.00 24.54 3.42
C LEU A 67 11.92 25.94 2.80
N LYS A 68 11.16 26.86 3.41
CA LYS A 68 11.10 28.26 2.96
C LYS A 68 12.44 28.97 3.08
N LEU A 69 13.26 28.68 4.09
CA LEU A 69 14.60 29.25 4.19
C LEU A 69 15.55 28.63 3.16
N ALA A 70 15.49 27.30 2.98
CA ALA A 70 16.38 26.56 2.10
C ALA A 70 16.11 26.79 0.60
N PHE A 71 14.85 27.03 0.23
CA PHE A 71 14.38 27.15 -1.16
C PHE A 71 13.56 28.43 -1.34
N SER A 72 14.03 29.53 -0.76
CA SER A 72 13.27 30.75 -0.53
C SER A 72 12.53 31.42 -1.70
N PRO A 73 12.89 31.29 -2.99
CA PRO A 73 11.97 31.76 -4.04
C PRO A 73 10.89 30.73 -4.43
N MET A 74 11.11 29.44 -4.17
CA MET A 74 10.28 28.35 -4.70
C MET A 74 8.98 28.11 -3.92
N PHE A 75 9.00 28.33 -2.60
CA PHE A 75 7.85 28.08 -1.72
C PHE A 75 7.12 29.36 -1.28
N VAL A 76 7.45 30.52 -1.83
CA VAL A 76 6.78 31.80 -1.50
C VAL A 76 5.28 31.75 -1.80
N HIS A 77 4.92 31.05 -2.88
CA HIS A 77 3.56 30.98 -3.38
C HIS A 77 2.76 29.80 -2.83
N PHE A 78 3.37 28.95 -1.99
CA PHE A 78 2.66 27.82 -1.39
C PHE A 78 1.63 28.34 -0.39
N SER A 79 0.36 28.06 -0.67
CA SER A 79 -0.75 28.25 0.24
C SER A 79 -0.73 27.20 1.34
N ARG A 80 -1.59 27.39 2.35
CA ARG A 80 -1.79 26.38 3.41
C ARG A 80 -2.22 25.02 2.86
N TYR A 81 -3.02 25.00 1.80
CA TYR A 81 -3.49 23.77 1.16
C TYR A 81 -2.35 23.07 0.43
N ASP A 82 -1.49 23.82 -0.27
CA ASP A 82 -0.32 23.25 -0.95
C ASP A 82 0.64 22.58 0.05
N TRP A 83 0.83 23.19 1.23
CA TRP A 83 1.60 22.57 2.30
C TRP A 83 0.96 21.30 2.83
N GLN A 84 -0.36 21.31 3.02
CA GLN A 84 -1.09 20.13 3.47
C GLN A 84 -0.95 18.97 2.47
N ASP A 85 -1.10 19.26 1.17
CA ASP A 85 -0.98 18.28 0.11
C ASP A 85 0.46 17.76 -0.02
N LEU A 86 1.46 18.65 0.10
CA LEU A 86 2.87 18.26 0.16
C LEU A 86 3.14 17.30 1.33
N TRP A 87 2.61 17.60 2.52
CA TRP A 87 2.78 16.71 3.68
C TRP A 87 2.03 15.40 3.52
N HIS A 88 0.85 15.42 2.89
CA HIS A 88 0.12 14.21 2.56
C HIS A 88 0.90 13.32 1.60
N ILE A 89 1.55 13.88 0.58
CA ILE A 89 2.41 13.10 -0.34
C ILE A 89 3.60 12.49 0.40
N ILE A 90 4.24 13.22 1.32
CA ILE A 90 5.47 12.79 1.96
C ILE A 90 5.27 11.80 3.12
N TYR A 91 4.20 11.99 3.89
CA TYR A 91 3.94 11.26 5.13
C TYR A 91 2.63 10.47 5.11
N GLY A 92 1.80 10.63 4.07
CA GLY A 92 0.54 9.92 3.92
C GLY A 92 0.73 8.42 3.76
N ILE A 93 -0.32 7.69 4.12
CA ILE A 93 -0.41 6.25 4.02
C ILE A 93 -1.42 5.93 2.92
N TYR A 94 -0.99 5.12 1.95
CA TYR A 94 -1.73 4.80 0.75
C TYR A 94 -1.99 3.29 0.70
N PRO A 95 -3.14 2.84 0.18
CA PRO A 95 -3.31 1.44 -0.18
C PRO A 95 -2.34 1.10 -1.33
N GLU A 96 -1.66 -0.02 -1.21
CA GLU A 96 -0.96 -0.64 -2.33
C GLU A 96 -1.97 -0.93 -3.45
N TYR A 97 -1.55 -0.79 -4.70
CA TYR A 97 -2.44 -0.98 -5.84
C TYR A 97 -3.02 -2.40 -5.79
N PRO A 98 -4.36 -2.55 -5.67
CA PRO A 98 -4.96 -3.86 -5.54
C PRO A 98 -4.71 -4.65 -6.81
N THR A 99 -4.30 -5.91 -6.68
CA THR A 99 -4.23 -6.79 -7.85
C THR A 99 -5.65 -7.17 -8.27
N VAL A 100 -5.89 -7.24 -9.59
CA VAL A 100 -7.22 -7.55 -10.12
C VAL A 100 -7.66 -8.93 -9.61
N ASN A 101 -8.77 -8.99 -8.85
CA ASN A 101 -9.38 -10.16 -8.19
C ASN A 101 -8.88 -10.50 -6.77
N GLU A 102 -8.28 -9.58 -6.04
CA GLU A 102 -7.95 -9.80 -4.63
C GLU A 102 -9.20 -9.88 -3.74
N ARG A 103 -9.29 -10.95 -2.94
CA ARG A 103 -10.29 -11.15 -1.88
C ARG A 103 -9.87 -10.52 -0.56
N ILE A 104 -8.64 -10.01 -0.50
CA ILE A 104 -7.96 -9.53 0.69
C ILE A 104 -7.83 -8.00 0.54
N PRO A 105 -8.01 -7.22 1.62
CA PRO A 105 -7.77 -5.77 1.56
C PRO A 105 -6.32 -5.48 1.15
N PRO A 106 -6.05 -4.35 0.46
CA PRO A 106 -4.69 -3.98 0.11
C PRO A 106 -3.87 -3.65 1.36
N ARG A 107 -2.56 -3.94 1.30
CA ARG A 107 -1.62 -3.44 2.30
C ARG A 107 -1.56 -1.93 2.25
N ARG A 108 -1.34 -1.31 3.39
CA ARG A 108 -1.07 0.11 3.52
C ARG A 108 0.44 0.34 3.52
N THR A 109 0.88 1.30 2.74
CA THR A 109 2.29 1.65 2.61
C THR A 109 2.46 3.17 2.49
N GLN A 110 3.69 3.65 2.68
CA GLN A 110 4.06 5.02 2.36
C GLN A 110 4.78 5.03 1.02
N LEU A 111 4.67 6.13 0.28
CA LEU A 111 5.36 6.28 -0.99
C LEU A 111 6.88 6.19 -0.81
N SER A 112 7.52 5.43 -1.69
CA SER A 112 8.97 5.42 -1.85
C SER A 112 9.48 6.80 -2.26
N ILE A 113 10.79 7.04 -2.12
CA ILE A 113 11.39 8.33 -2.53
C ILE A 113 11.13 8.62 -4.01
N THR A 114 11.22 7.61 -4.87
CA THR A 114 10.98 7.74 -6.30
C THR A 114 9.54 8.06 -6.63
N GLU A 115 8.58 7.44 -5.92
CA GLU A 115 7.15 7.72 -6.11
C GLU A 115 6.80 9.12 -5.60
N MET A 116 7.29 9.51 -4.43
CA MET A 116 7.10 10.87 -3.94
C MET A 116 7.64 11.93 -4.90
N GLN A 117 8.84 11.74 -5.45
CA GLN A 117 9.42 12.68 -6.43
C GLN A 117 8.51 12.85 -7.64
N LYS A 118 7.98 11.73 -8.14
CA LYS A 118 7.04 11.71 -9.26
C LYS A 118 5.75 12.44 -8.90
N GLU A 119 5.12 12.10 -7.78
CA GLU A 119 3.85 12.71 -7.34
C GLU A 119 4.01 14.20 -7.00
N LEU A 120 5.11 14.61 -6.38
CA LEU A 120 5.42 16.02 -6.11
C LEU A 120 5.63 16.81 -7.41
N ALA A 121 6.33 16.24 -8.40
CA ALA A 121 6.53 16.88 -9.70
C ALA A 121 5.22 16.98 -10.50
N LEU A 122 4.31 16.02 -10.34
CA LEU A 122 2.98 16.05 -10.95
C LEU A 122 2.06 17.08 -10.27
N SER A 123 2.04 17.09 -8.94
CA SER A 123 1.13 17.92 -8.14
C SER A 123 1.58 19.38 -8.08
N PHE A 124 2.90 19.64 -8.02
CA PHE A 124 3.47 20.98 -8.07
C PHE A 124 4.56 21.06 -9.15
N PRO A 125 4.16 21.22 -10.44
CA PRO A 125 5.11 21.33 -11.55
C PRO A 125 6.16 22.42 -11.35
N GLN A 126 5.80 23.49 -10.64
CA GLN A 126 6.74 24.42 -10.03
C GLN A 126 6.55 24.36 -8.50
N PRO A 127 7.61 24.11 -7.72
CA PRO A 127 9.01 24.06 -8.14
C PRO A 127 9.55 22.67 -8.54
N PHE A 128 8.84 21.58 -8.23
CA PHE A 128 9.42 20.23 -8.26
C PHE A 128 9.69 19.68 -9.66
N GLY A 129 8.98 20.14 -10.69
CA GLY A 129 9.26 19.75 -12.08
C GLY A 129 10.64 20.19 -12.58
N MET A 130 11.28 21.15 -11.90
CA MET A 130 12.63 21.64 -12.23
C MET A 130 13.71 21.10 -11.29
N PHE A 131 13.38 20.21 -10.35
CA PHE A 131 14.36 19.68 -9.41
C PHE A 131 15.34 18.75 -10.11
N THR A 132 16.63 19.03 -9.95
CA THR A 132 17.70 18.10 -10.30
C THR A 132 17.88 17.09 -9.18
N ASN A 133 18.69 16.06 -9.41
CA ASN A 133 19.04 15.08 -8.37
C ASN A 133 19.67 15.74 -7.13
N GLU A 134 20.40 16.85 -7.31
CA GLU A 134 21.01 17.61 -6.22
C GLU A 134 19.96 18.37 -5.41
N HIS A 135 19.00 19.02 -6.09
CA HIS A 135 17.86 19.66 -5.44
C HIS A 135 17.06 18.65 -4.60
N TRP A 136 16.77 17.47 -5.17
CA TRP A 136 16.11 16.40 -4.43
C TRP A 136 16.90 15.92 -3.22
N LYS A 137 18.21 15.68 -3.38
CA LYS A 137 19.08 15.25 -2.28
C LYS A 137 19.07 16.28 -1.14
N PHE A 138 19.12 17.57 -1.48
CA PHE A 138 19.05 18.64 -0.48
C PHE A 138 17.68 18.72 0.18
N PHE A 139 16.59 18.60 -0.59
CA PHE A 139 15.22 18.60 -0.09
C PHE A 139 14.97 17.49 0.93
N TRP A 140 15.34 16.25 0.59
CA TRP A 140 15.19 15.11 1.50
C TRP A 140 16.07 15.24 2.74
N LYS A 141 17.28 15.80 2.61
CA LYS A 141 18.16 16.07 3.73
C LYS A 141 17.54 17.10 4.70
N THR A 142 16.97 18.19 4.19
CA THR A 142 16.28 19.20 5.00
C THR A 142 15.10 18.58 5.75
N LEU A 143 14.38 17.64 5.14
CA LEU A 143 13.28 16.94 5.78
C LEU A 143 13.71 15.80 6.69
N HIS A 144 15.00 15.50 6.79
CA HIS A 144 15.55 14.36 7.53
C HIS A 144 14.95 13.02 7.07
N ILE A 145 14.71 12.89 5.77
CA ILE A 145 14.20 11.66 5.14
C ILE A 145 15.40 10.95 4.50
N SER A 146 15.79 9.81 5.05
CA SER A 146 16.76 8.91 4.44
C SER A 146 16.08 7.80 3.63
N LYS A 147 16.83 7.21 2.70
CA LYS A 147 16.45 5.96 2.02
C LYS A 147 16.16 4.86 3.03
#